data_AF-A0A538KHQ9-F1
#
_entry.id   AF-A0A538KHQ9-F1
#
_cell.length_a   1.000
_cell.length_b   1.000
_cell.length_c   1.000
_cell.angle_alpha   90.00
_cell.angle_beta   90.00
_cell.angle_gamma   90.00
#
_symmetry.space_group_name_H-M   'P 1'
#
loop_
_entity.id
_entity.type
_entity.pdbx_description
1 polymer ?
#
loop_
_entity_poly.entity_id
_entity_poly.type
_entity_poly.pdbx_seq_one_letter_code
_entity_poly.pdbx_strand_id
1 'polypeptide(L)' 'MPMLQVQADDGTVIWRERVTAPDFETEHFRRCLAERVAWAVSDAEVAEITDDPAVLPLDTPLVA' A
#
# COMPACT_ATOMS: atom_id res chain seq x y z
N MET A 1 -3.49 21.73 -12.68
CA MET A 1 -3.70 21.01 -11.40
C MET A 1 -3.03 19.66 -11.52
N PRO A 2 -2.01 19.36 -10.71
CA PRO A 2 -1.37 18.04 -10.68
C PRO A 2 -2.34 16.94 -10.27
N MET A 3 -1.99 15.71 -10.62
CA MET A 3 -2.75 14.50 -10.33
C MET A 3 -1.90 13.59 -9.44
N LEU A 4 -2.43 13.17 -8.30
CA LEU A 4 -1.88 12.08 -7.52
C LEU A 4 -2.56 10.77 -7.94
N GLN A 5 -1.77 9.71 -8.06
CA GLN A 5 -2.23 8.37 -8.40
C GLN A 5 -1.53 7.36 -7.49
N VAL A 6 -2.32 6.49 -6.87
CA VAL A 6 -1.83 5.30 -6.16
C VAL A 6 -2.14 4.10 -7.04
N GLN A 7 -1.12 3.29 -7.29
CA GLN A 7 -1.19 2.10 -8.13
C GLN A 7 -0.62 0.90 -7.37
N ALA A 8 -1.21 -0.27 -7.57
CA ALA A 8 -0.61 -1.55 -7.20
C ALA A 8 0.55 -1.88 -8.17
N ASP A 9 1.36 -2.87 -7.80
CA ASP A 9 2.51 -3.29 -8.61
C ASP A 9 2.12 -3.90 -9.96
N ASP A 10 0.91 -4.44 -10.07
CA ASP A 10 0.32 -4.94 -11.31
C ASP A 10 -0.14 -3.81 -12.27
N GLY A 11 0.03 -2.55 -11.87
CA GLY A 11 -0.39 -1.36 -12.61
C GLY A 11 -1.86 -0.97 -12.41
N THR A 12 -2.61 -1.67 -11.56
CA THR A 12 -4.00 -1.33 -11.24
C THR A 12 -4.05 -0.02 -10.46
N VAL A 13 -4.84 0.94 -10.96
CA VAL A 13 -5.05 2.22 -10.28
C VAL A 13 -6.04 2.05 -9.13
N ILE A 14 -5.55 2.13 -7.90
CA ILE A 14 -6.36 2.03 -6.69
C ILE A 14 -7.06 3.35 -6.39
N TRP A 15 -6.36 4.48 -6.61
CA TRP A 15 -6.90 5.79 -6.29
C TRP A 15 -6.28 6.88 -7.17
N ARG A 16 -7.08 7.91 -7.46
CA ARG A 16 -6.68 9.04 -8.29
C ARG A 16 -7.43 10.31 -7.85
N GLU A 17 -6.69 11.39 -7.61
CA GLU A 17 -7.27 12.67 -7.22
C GLU A 17 -6.49 13.86 -7.81
N ARG A 18 -7.23 14.89 -8.23
CA ARG A 18 -6.64 16.17 -8.65
C ARG A 18 -6.41 17.02 -7.43
N VAL A 19 -5.20 17.55 -7.32
CA VAL A 19 -4.75 18.30 -6.14
C VAL A 19 -4.19 19.65 -6.54
N THR A 20 -4.20 20.58 -5.59
CA THR A 20 -3.68 21.94 -5.69
C THR A 20 -2.70 22.20 -4.54
N ALA A 21 -1.83 23.20 -4.67
CA ALA A 21 -0.87 23.52 -3.61
C ALA A 21 -1.53 23.78 -2.23
N PRO A 22 -2.66 24.51 -2.13
CA PRO A 22 -3.40 24.71 -0.88
C PRO A 22 -3.89 23.42 -0.20
N ASP A 23 -4.16 22.36 -0.96
CA ASP A 23 -4.58 21.08 -0.39
C ASP A 23 -3.47 20.51 0.51
N PHE A 24 -2.19 20.78 0.21
CA PHE A 24 -1.04 20.33 1.00
C PHE A 24 -0.67 21.26 2.16
N GLU A 25 -1.22 22.47 2.20
CA GLU A 25 -0.83 23.48 3.20
C GLU A 25 -1.49 23.24 4.56
N THR A 26 -2.62 22.53 4.59
CA THR A 26 -3.29 22.17 5.85
C THR A 26 -2.57 21.02 6.57
N GLU A 27 -2.29 21.22 7.86
CA GLU A 27 -1.70 20.21 8.76
C GLU A 27 -2.53 18.91 8.77
N HIS A 28 -3.86 19.04 8.64
CA HIS A 28 -4.80 17.93 8.50
C HIS A 28 -4.52 17.09 7.25
N PHE A 29 -4.24 17.71 6.08
CA PHE A 29 -3.93 16.96 4.86
C PHE A 29 -2.59 16.23 4.97
N ARG A 30 -1.56 16.88 5.54
CA ARG A 30 -0.25 16.25 5.76
C ARG A 30 -0.35 15.03 6.66
N ARG A 31 -1.14 15.13 7.74
CA ARG A 31 -1.40 14.01 8.66
C ARG A 31 -2.18 12.89 7.96
N CYS A 32 -3.27 13.21 7.28
CA CYS A 32 -4.10 12.23 6.58
C CYS A 32 -3.39 11.54 5.41
N LEU A 33 -2.47 12.24 4.72
CA LEU A 33 -1.64 11.65 3.67
C LEU A 33 -0.59 10.71 4.27
N ALA A 34 0.11 11.12 5.33
CA ALA A 34 1.09 10.28 6.01
C ALA A 34 0.45 9.01 6.57
N GLU A 35 -0.73 9.11 7.19
CA GLU A 35 -1.49 7.97 7.70
C GLU A 35 -1.88 6.99 6.57
N ARG A 36 -2.34 7.50 5.41
CA ARG A 36 -2.71 6.66 4.26
C ARG A 36 -1.50 5.98 3.61
N VAL A 37 -0.39 6.70 3.46
CA VAL A 37 0.85 6.13 2.91
C VAL A 37 1.41 5.06 3.85
N ALA A 38 1.42 5.31 5.16
CA ALA A 38 1.86 4.32 6.14
C ALA A 38 1.02 3.03 6.10
N TRP A 39 -0.30 3.16 5.98
CA TRP A 39 -1.18 2.01 5.82
C TRP A 39 -0.90 1.24 4.52
N ALA A 40 -0.79 1.93 3.38
CA ALA A 40 -0.53 1.30 2.09
C ALA A 40 0.83 0.58 2.05
N VAL A 41 1.87 1.15 2.67
CA VAL A 41 3.19 0.50 2.79
C VAL A 41 3.11 -0.74 3.68
N SER A 42 2.46 -0.64 4.84
CA SER A 42 2.31 -1.79 5.74
C SER A 42 1.52 -2.92 5.09
N ASP A 43 0.50 -2.60 4.29
CA ASP A 43 -0.30 -3.58 3.54
C ASP A 43 0.54 -4.28 2.46
N ALA A 44 1.35 -3.50 1.71
CA ALA A 44 2.28 -4.04 0.72
C ALA A 44 3.36 -4.95 1.36
N GLU A 45 3.94 -4.55 2.49
CA GLU A 45 4.91 -5.38 3.23
C GLU A 45 4.30 -6.71 3.69
N VAL A 46 3.05 -6.70 4.14
CA VAL A 46 2.32 -7.94 4.50
C VAL A 46 2.06 -8.80 3.27
N ALA A 47 1.69 -8.20 2.14
CA ALA A 47 1.48 -8.91 0.89
C ALA A 47 2.78 -9.59 0.40
N GLU A 48 3.93 -8.90 0.45
CA GLU A 48 5.24 -9.45 0.09
C GLU A 48 5.63 -10.66 0.98
N ILE A 49 5.37 -10.60 2.28
CA ILE A 49 5.66 -11.72 3.21
C ILE A 49 4.78 -12.94 2.90
N THR A 50 3.55 -12.72 2.47
CA THR A 50 2.58 -13.81 2.21
C THR A 50 2.84 -14.49 0.86
N ASP A 51 3.46 -13.78 -0.08
CA ASP A 51 3.78 -14.28 -1.42
C ASP A 51 5.17 -14.93 -1.52
N ASP A 52 5.90 -15.07 -0.40
CA ASP A 52 7.16 -15.82 -0.34
C ASP A 52 6.91 -17.35 -0.38
N PRO A 53 7.26 -18.05 -1.48
CA PRO A 53 7.10 -19.50 -1.60
C PRO A 53 7.97 -20.31 -0.62
N ALA A 54 8.87 -19.67 0.13
CA ALA A 54 9.67 -20.32 1.17
C ALA A 54 8.91 -20.55 2.48
N VAL A 55 7.76 -19.89 2.69
CA VAL A 55 6.90 -20.15 3.85
C VAL A 55 5.97 -21.32 3.53
N LEU A 56 6.51 -22.54 3.62
CA LEU A 56 5.67 -23.74 3.59
C LEU A 56 4.74 -23.72 4.83
N PRO A 57 3.42 -23.90 4.68
CA PRO A 57 2.55 -24.07 5.81
C PRO A 57 3.02 -25.29 6.63
N LEU A 58 3.17 -25.10 7.95
CA LEU A 58 3.61 -26.11 8.92
C LEU A 58 2.72 -27.37 8.98
N ASP A 59 1.63 -27.41 8.22
CA ASP A 59 0.64 -28.49 8.17
C ASP A 59 0.87 -29.48 7.00
N THR A 60 2.08 -29.60 6.47
CA THR A 60 2.39 -30.69 5.53
C THR A 60 2.64 -31.98 6.32
N PRO A 61 1.77 -33.01 6.25
CA PRO A 61 2.00 -34.24 6.99
C PRO A 61 3.27 -34.92 6.46
N LEU A 62 4.20 -35.21 7.36
CA LEU A 62 5.41 -35.98 7.08
C LEU A 62 4.98 -37.43 6.74
N VAL A 63 4.82 -37.73 5.46
CA VAL A 63 4.63 -39.10 5.00
C VAL A 63 5.98 -39.80 5.13
N ALA A 64 6.04 -40.77 6.04
CA ALA A 64 7.17 -41.67 6.27
C ALA A 64 7.27 -42.74 5.18
#